data_AF-A0A1I7YQP0-F1
#
_entry.id   AF-A0A1I7YQP0-F1
#
_cell.length_a   1.000
_cell.length_b   1.000
_cell.length_c   1.000
_cell.angle_alpha   90.00
_cell.angle_beta   90.00
_cell.angle_gamma   90.00
#
_symmetry.space_group_name_H-M   'P 1'
#
loop_
_entity.id
_entity.type
_entity.pdbx_description
1 polymer ?
#
loop_
_entity_poly.entity_id
_entity_poly.type
_entity_poly.pdbx_seq_one_letter_code
_entity_poly.pdbx_strand_id
1 'polypeptide(L)'
;MSSSGTSTPQLPKNPSSSNQNASLPQYSLPGPQVQGSKYNQLLAVIEELGKDIRPTYAGNKLCAERLKRNLIHARILTKECVVEADKAAQSGKQ
;
A
#
# COMPACT_ATOMS: atom_id res chain seq x y z
N MET A 1 5.20 -2.21 58.35
CA MET A 1 4.47 -3.21 57.54
C MET A 1 3.40 -2.47 56.76
N SER A 2 3.44 -2.62 55.42
CA SER A 2 2.35 -2.51 54.44
C SER A 2 1.54 -1.19 54.38
N SER A 3 1.73 -0.28 53.42
CA SER A 3 1.52 -0.31 51.96
C SER A 3 0.08 0.01 51.49
N SER A 4 -0.02 1.13 50.76
CA SER A 4 -0.85 1.36 49.57
C SER A 4 -2.34 1.69 49.74
N GLY A 5 -2.66 2.98 49.57
CA GLY A 5 -3.98 3.44 49.14
C GLY A 5 -4.10 3.34 47.61
N THR A 6 -5.14 2.65 47.15
CA THR A 6 -5.42 2.44 45.73
C THR A 6 -6.67 3.24 45.37
N SER A 7 -6.50 4.33 44.62
CA SER A 7 -7.60 5.05 43.98
C SER A 7 -7.84 4.48 42.59
N THR A 8 -8.94 3.78 42.39
CA THR A 8 -9.45 3.37 41.07
C THR A 8 -10.52 4.35 40.59
N PRO A 9 -10.39 4.98 39.41
CA PRO A 9 -11.49 5.73 38.81
C PRO A 9 -12.50 4.80 38.12
N GLN A 10 -13.78 5.10 38.33
CA GLN A 10 -14.96 4.46 37.73
C GLN A 10 -14.99 4.55 36.20
N LEU A 11 -15.46 3.47 35.58
CA LEU A 11 -15.84 3.39 34.15
C LEU A 11 -17.34 3.70 33.99
N PRO A 12 -17.78 4.40 32.92
CA PRO A 12 -19.19 4.70 32.71
C PRO A 12 -20.00 3.48 32.26
N LYS A 13 -21.22 3.37 32.81
CA LYS A 13 -22.29 2.46 32.36
C LYS A 13 -22.71 2.84 30.93
N ASN A 14 -22.64 1.89 30.00
CA ASN A 14 -23.29 2.00 28.69
C ASN A 14 -24.45 0.99 28.60
N PRO A 15 -25.69 1.42 28.28
CA PRO A 15 -26.80 0.52 28.04
C PRO A 15 -26.82 0.05 26.56
N SER A 16 -27.70 -0.92 26.30
CA SER A 16 -28.22 -1.34 24.99
C SER A 16 -27.62 -2.61 24.39
N SER A 17 -28.43 -3.65 24.52
CA SER A 17 -28.63 -4.76 23.60
C SER A 17 -28.28 -4.45 22.15
N SER A 18 -27.56 -5.35 21.48
CA SER A 18 -28.05 -6.07 20.29
C SER A 18 -26.91 -6.75 19.52
N ASN A 19 -27.17 -8.01 19.19
CA ASN A 19 -26.59 -8.85 18.15
C ASN A 19 -25.07 -9.03 18.02
N GLN A 20 -24.69 -10.29 18.24
CA GLN A 20 -23.49 -10.96 17.75
C GLN A 20 -23.21 -10.62 16.28
N ASN A 21 -22.07 -9.97 16.02
CA ASN A 21 -21.32 -10.19 14.79
C ASN A 21 -19.82 -10.05 15.12
N ALA A 22 -19.09 -11.15 15.04
CA ALA A 22 -17.65 -11.18 15.21
C ALA A 22 -17.01 -10.40 14.05
N SER A 23 -16.61 -9.15 14.31
CA SER A 23 -15.80 -8.40 13.33
C SER A 23 -14.36 -8.88 13.43
N LEU A 24 -13.94 -9.71 12.47
CA LEU A 24 -12.53 -10.02 12.26
C LEU A 24 -11.77 -8.71 11.99
N PRO A 25 -10.52 -8.55 12.47
CA PRO A 25 -9.67 -7.47 12.03
C PRO A 25 -9.48 -7.59 10.52
N GLN A 26 -10.08 -6.65 9.80
CA GLN A 26 -10.03 -6.61 8.35
C GLN A 26 -8.61 -6.22 7.95
N TYR A 27 -7.78 -7.24 7.69
CA TYR A 27 -6.58 -7.05 6.88
C TYR A 27 -7.07 -6.47 5.56
N SER A 28 -6.86 -5.16 5.39
CA SER A 28 -7.02 -4.49 4.11
C SER A 28 -5.98 -5.11 3.19
N LEU A 29 -6.41 -6.16 2.48
CA LEU A 29 -5.71 -6.66 1.32
C LEU A 29 -5.56 -5.47 0.38
N PRO A 30 -4.34 -5.08 -0.04
CA PRO A 30 -4.20 -4.09 -1.10
C PRO A 30 -4.97 -4.65 -2.29
N GLY A 31 -6.10 -4.02 -2.58
CA GLY A 31 -6.98 -4.42 -3.67
C GLY A 31 -6.21 -4.47 -4.99
N PRO A 32 -6.73 -5.22 -5.98
CA PRO A 32 -6.16 -5.23 -7.32
C PRO A 32 -5.96 -3.79 -7.76
N GLN A 33 -4.69 -3.49 -8.02
CA GLN A 33 -4.17 -2.20 -8.39
C GLN A 33 -5.10 -1.60 -9.45
N VAL A 34 -5.49 -0.35 -9.22
CA VAL A 34 -6.30 0.47 -10.14
C VAL A 34 -5.93 0.08 -11.58
N GLN A 35 -6.90 -0.46 -12.32
CA GLN A 35 -6.78 -0.75 -13.76
C GLN A 35 -6.69 0.58 -14.54
N GLY A 36 -5.70 1.41 -14.23
CA GLY A 36 -5.29 2.55 -15.03
C GLY A 36 -4.48 2.05 -16.22
N SER A 37 -4.45 2.87 -17.28
CA SER A 37 -3.57 2.67 -18.44
C SER A 37 -2.14 2.32 -18.00
N LYS A 38 -1.38 1.63 -18.85
CA LYS A 38 -0.02 1.16 -18.49
C LYS A 38 0.87 2.29 -17.95
N TYR A 39 0.66 3.52 -18.44
CA TYR A 39 1.29 4.73 -17.94
C TYR A 39 0.96 5.06 -16.46
N ASN A 40 -0.31 4.95 -16.04
CA ASN A 40 -0.72 5.19 -14.65
C ASN A 40 -0.10 4.15 -13.71
N GLN A 41 -0.02 2.89 -14.16
CA GLN A 41 0.66 1.85 -13.39
C GLN A 41 2.16 2.14 -13.25
N LEU A 42 2.81 2.61 -14.32
CA LEU A 42 4.21 3.04 -14.27
C LEU A 42 4.41 4.22 -13.31
N LEU A 43 3.53 5.22 -13.33
CA LEU A 43 3.60 6.36 -12.42
C LEU A 43 3.49 5.93 -10.96
N ALA A 44 2.54 5.05 -10.63
CA ALA A 44 2.37 4.52 -9.28
C ALA A 44 3.63 3.78 -8.79
N VAL A 45 4.27 2.96 -9.65
CA VAL A 45 5.51 2.26 -9.29
C VAL A 45 6.65 3.26 -9.01
N ILE A 46 6.74 4.35 -9.77
CA ILE A 46 7.76 5.40 -9.55
C ILE A 46 7.55 6.09 -8.19
N GLU A 47 6.31 6.41 -7.82
CA GLU A 47 6.00 7.01 -6.52
C GLU A 47 6.38 6.07 -5.36
N GLU A 48 6.09 4.78 -5.50
CA GLU A 48 6.41 3.76 -4.50
C GLU A 48 7.92 3.56 -4.36
N LEU A 49 8.68 3.58 -5.47
CA LEU A 49 10.15 3.54 -5.45
C LEU A 49 10.70 4.69 -4.61
N GLY A 50 10.17 5.91 -4.77
CA GLY A 50 10.59 7.09 -4.01
C GLY A 50 10.46 6.93 -2.48
N LYS A 51 9.44 6.20 -2.01
CA LYS A 51 9.20 5.95 -0.59
C LYS A 51 10.20 4.97 0.03
N ASP A 52 10.69 4.00 -0.76
CA ASP A 52 11.61 2.97 -0.28
C ASP A 52 13.08 3.43 -0.25
N ILE A 53 13.47 4.47 -1.00
CA ILE A 53 14.87 4.92 -1.11
C ILE A 53 15.50 5.25 0.26
N ARG A 54 14.88 6.14 1.03
CA ARG A 54 15.40 6.54 2.36
C ARG A 54 15.54 5.36 3.34
N PRO A 55 14.49 4.55 3.58
CA PRO A 55 14.59 3.43 4.50
C PRO A 55 15.56 2.33 4.01
N THR A 56 15.76 2.16 2.69
CA THR A 56 16.80 1.26 2.16
C THR A 56 18.20 1.73 2.55
N TYR A 57 18.51 3.02 2.44
CA TYR A 57 19.80 3.55 2.89
C TYR A 57 19.98 3.47 4.42
N ALA A 58 18.89 3.46 5.18
CA ALA A 58 18.91 3.21 6.62
C ALA A 58 19.08 1.72 7.00
N GLY A 59 19.27 0.82 6.02
CA GLY A 59 19.50 -0.61 6.26
C GLY A 59 18.24 -1.47 6.35
N ASN A 60 17.06 -0.95 5.96
CA ASN A 60 15.84 -1.75 5.93
C ASN A 60 15.87 -2.77 4.78
N LYS A 61 16.07 -4.04 5.13
CA LYS A 61 16.13 -5.17 4.18
C LYS A 61 14.85 -5.35 3.37
N LEU A 62 13.67 -5.15 3.99
CA LEU A 62 12.40 -5.32 3.30
C LEU A 62 12.19 -4.25 2.22
N CYS A 63 12.48 -2.98 2.55
CA CYS A 63 12.47 -1.90 1.57
C CYS A 63 13.48 -2.15 0.44
N ALA A 64 14.67 -2.67 0.75
CA ALA A 64 15.66 -3.00 -0.26
C ALA A 64 15.18 -4.09 -1.25
N GLU A 65 14.53 -5.14 -0.75
CA GLU A 65 13.94 -6.18 -1.61
C GLU A 65 12.80 -5.62 -2.48
N ARG A 66 11.93 -4.80 -1.88
CA ARG A 66 10.82 -4.16 -2.59
C ARG A 66 11.31 -3.19 -3.66
N LEU A 67 12.33 -2.38 -3.35
CA LEU A 67 12.96 -1.45 -4.29
C LEU A 67 13.52 -2.21 -5.51
N LYS A 68 14.23 -3.33 -5.29
CA LYS A 68 14.73 -4.18 -6.38
C LYS A 68 13.60 -4.74 -7.26
N ARG A 69 12.53 -5.26 -6.64
CA ARG A 69 11.37 -5.79 -7.38
C ARG A 69 10.66 -4.70 -8.18
N ASN A 70 10.42 -3.54 -7.58
CA ASN A 70 9.77 -2.42 -8.25
C ASN A 70 10.61 -1.87 -9.42
N LEU A 71 11.94 -1.87 -9.32
CA LEU A 71 12.81 -1.43 -10.42
C LEU A 71 12.72 -2.37 -11.64
N ILE A 72 12.67 -3.69 -11.41
CA ILE A 72 12.47 -4.67 -12.48
C ILE A 72 11.08 -4.50 -13.10
N HIS A 73 10.05 -4.34 -12.26
CA HIS A 73 8.68 -4.15 -12.71
C HIS A 73 8.52 -2.88 -13.56
N ALA A 74 9.04 -1.74 -13.09
CA ALA A 74 9.04 -0.48 -13.82
C ALA A 74 9.69 -0.63 -15.20
N ARG A 75 10.80 -1.38 -15.31
CA ARG A 75 11.47 -1.62 -16.58
C ARG A 75 10.60 -2.38 -17.58
N ILE A 76 9.85 -3.38 -17.12
CA ILE A 76 8.91 -4.14 -17.96
C ILE A 76 7.78 -3.24 -18.41
N LEU A 77 7.12 -2.56 -17.46
CA LEU A 77 6.04 -1.61 -17.72
C LEU A 77 6.45 -0.53 -18.73
N THR A 78 7.67 0.01 -18.61
CA THR A 78 8.17 1.01 -19.57
C THR A 78 8.21 0.48 -20.99
N LYS A 79 8.64 -0.77 -21.20
CA LYS A 79 8.64 -1.39 -22.54
C LYS A 79 7.22 -1.53 -23.07
N GLU A 80 6.29 -1.95 -22.24
CA GLU A 80 4.89 -2.11 -22.64
C GLU A 80 4.20 -0.77 -22.91
N CYS A 81 4.55 0.29 -22.17
CA CYS A 81 4.06 1.65 -22.39
C CYS A 81 4.51 2.19 -23.76
N VAL A 82 5.77 1.96 -24.14
CA VAL A 82 6.30 2.40 -25.45
C VAL A 82 5.54 1.73 -26.58
N VAL A 83 5.28 0.42 -26.49
CA VAL A 83 4.54 -0.33 -27.51
C VAL A 83 3.08 0.13 -27.61
N GLU A 84 2.44 0.43 -26.47
CA GLU A 84 1.07 0.96 -26.45
C GLU A 84 1.00 2.35 -27.09
N ALA A 85 1.98 3.22 -26.82
CA ALA A 85 2.07 4.54 -27.41
C ALA A 85 2.32 4.50 -28.93
N ASP A 86 3.20 3.62 -29.41
CA ASP A 86 3.46 3.44 -30.84
C ASP A 86 2.21 2.96 -31.59
N LYS A 87 1.48 1.99 -31.04
CA LYS A 87 0.21 1.54 -31.60
C LYS A 87 -0.84 2.66 -31.67
N ALA A 88 -0.98 3.44 -30.60
CA ALA A 88 -1.93 4.56 -30.57
C ALA A 88 -1.58 5.63 -31.62
N ALA A 89 -0.29 5.90 -31.83
CA ALA A 89 0.19 6.84 -32.85
C ALA A 89 -0.05 6.33 -34.29
N GLN A 90 -0.02 5.00 -34.51
CA GLN A 90 -0.30 4.41 -35.82
C GLN A 90 -1.80 4.37 -36.14
N SER A 91 -2.68 4.16 -35.15
CA SER A 91 -4.13 4.20 -35.34
C SER A 91 -4.69 5.59 -35.64
N GLY A 92 -3.95 6.67 -35.32
CA GLY A 92 -4.37 8.06 -35.58
C GLY A 92 -4.04 8.59 -36.98
N LYS A 93 -3.47 7.77 -37.87
CA LYS A 93 -3.10 8.14 -39.26
C LYS A 93 -4.06 7.60 -40.32
N GLN A 94 -5.25 7.15 -39.95
CA GLN A 94 -6.23 6.57 -40.86
C GLN A 94 -7.28 7.60 -41.31
#